data_AF-A0A7V4BM46-F1
#
_entry.id   AF-A0A7V4BM46-F1
#
_cell.length_a   1.000
_cell.length_b   1.000
_cell.length_c   1.000
_cell.angle_alpha   90.00
_cell.angle_beta   90.00
_cell.angle_gamma   90.00
#
_symmetry.space_group_name_H-M   'P 1'
#
loop_
_entity.id
_entity.type
_entity.pdbx_description
1 polymer ?
#
loop_
_entity_poly.entity_id
_entity_poly.type
_entity_poly.pdbx_seq_one_letter_code
_entity_poly.pdbx_strand_id
1 'polypeptide(L)'
;MDALHLSSEILQLKIKNFLILFVLLGLVIGCSNPSSSRKDGWVAVKDMLGRQIFVPEQVHRIIGLRAGALRLLVYMDAVDMIVGIEQNEKQGRTPYL
;
A
#
# COMPACT_ATOMS: atom_id res chain seq x y z
N MET A 1 25.18 -27.33 -49.46
CA MET A 1 25.64 -26.24 -48.57
C MET A 1 24.63 -26.04 -47.43
N ASP A 2 24.09 -27.16 -46.91
CA ASP A 2 22.78 -27.15 -46.25
C ASP A 2 22.87 -27.44 -44.74
N ALA A 3 23.94 -28.12 -44.31
CA ALA A 3 24.18 -28.43 -42.90
C ALA A 3 24.58 -27.19 -42.06
N LEU A 4 25.29 -26.22 -42.66
CA LEU A 4 25.68 -24.98 -41.99
C LEU A 4 24.49 -24.02 -41.79
N HIS A 5 23.54 -24.02 -42.73
CA HIS A 5 22.34 -23.18 -42.66
C HIS A 5 21.33 -23.69 -41.62
N LEU A 6 21.26 -25.01 -41.42
CA LEU A 6 20.42 -25.61 -40.37
C LEU A 6 20.98 -25.35 -38.96
N SER A 7 22.30 -25.33 -38.81
CA SER A 7 22.97 -25.08 -37.53
C SER A 7 22.76 -23.64 -37.03
N SER A 8 22.68 -22.65 -37.93
CA SER A 8 22.43 -21.25 -37.54
C SER A 8 20.99 -21.02 -37.09
N GLU A 9 20.00 -21.65 -37.72
CA GLU A 9 18.59 -21.56 -37.34
C GLU A 9 18.35 -22.15 -35.94
N ILE A 10 18.95 -23.31 -35.64
CA ILE A 10 18.85 -23.97 -34.32
C ILE A 10 19.53 -23.13 -33.24
N LEU A 11 20.64 -22.47 -33.55
CA LEU A 11 21.35 -21.59 -32.63
C LEU A 11 20.51 -20.34 -32.29
N GLN A 12 19.89 -19.71 -33.30
CA GLN A 12 18.98 -18.58 -33.10
C GLN A 12 17.75 -18.97 -32.28
N LEU A 13 17.20 -20.18 -32.51
CA LEU A 13 16.06 -20.69 -31.76
C LEU A 13 16.39 -20.90 -30.28
N LYS A 14 17.58 -21.46 -29.98
CA LYS A 14 18.07 -21.64 -28.60
C LYS A 14 18.29 -20.30 -27.89
N ILE A 15 18.87 -19.32 -28.58
CA ILE A 15 19.09 -17.98 -28.03
C ILE A 15 17.74 -17.30 -27.74
N LYS A 16 16.77 -17.38 -28.66
CA LYS A 16 15.42 -16.81 -28.45
C LYS A 16 14.71 -17.46 -27.27
N ASN A 17 14.79 -18.79 -27.13
CA ASN A 17 14.18 -19.52 -26.01
C ASN A 17 14.83 -19.17 -24.67
N PHE A 18 16.16 -19.00 -24.65
CA PHE A 18 16.89 -18.57 -23.45
C PHE A 18 16.51 -17.14 -23.05
N LEU A 19 16.36 -16.25 -24.03
CA LEU A 19 15.96 -14.85 -23.79
C LEU A 19 14.51 -14.74 -23.28
N ILE A 20 13.60 -15.57 -23.80
CA ILE A 20 12.22 -15.68 -23.29
C ILE A 20 12.21 -16.22 -21.85
N LEU A 21 13.02 -17.24 -21.55
CA LEU A 21 13.12 -17.81 -20.20
C LEU A 21 13.66 -16.78 -19.19
N PHE A 22 14.65 -15.99 -19.58
CA PHE A 22 15.22 -14.94 -18.74
C PHE A 22 14.22 -13.82 -18.44
N VAL A 23 13.42 -13.40 -19.42
CA VAL A 23 12.34 -12.41 -19.25
C VAL A 23 11.24 -12.95 -18.33
N LEU A 24 10.84 -14.21 -18.50
CA LEU A 24 9.86 -14.87 -17.62
C LEU A 24 10.36 -14.98 -16.18
N LEU A 25 11.64 -15.27 -15.97
CA LEU A 25 12.25 -15.36 -14.64
C LEU A 25 12.31 -13.98 -13.95
N GLY A 26 12.59 -12.91 -14.70
CA GLY A 26 12.61 -11.54 -14.17
C GLY A 26 11.26 -11.05 -13.65
N LEU A 27 10.15 -11.52 -14.24
CA LEU A 27 8.79 -11.15 -13.83
C LEU A 27 8.43 -11.66 -12.41
N VAL A 28 9.05 -12.76 -11.97
CA VAL A 28 8.72 -13.42 -10.69
C VAL A 28 9.50 -12.80 -9.51
N ILE A 29 10.63 -12.14 -9.76
CA ILE A 29 11.52 -11.62 -8.70
C ILE A 29 11.08 -10.22 -8.21
N GLY A 30 10.17 -9.55 -8.93
CA GLY A 30 9.85 -8.13 -8.75
C GLY A 30 8.94 -7.73 -7.57
N CYS A 31 8.55 -8.65 -6.68
CA CYS A 31 7.62 -8.34 -5.59
C CYS A 31 8.12 -8.87 -4.24
N SER A 32 9.12 -8.20 -3.66
CA SER A 32 9.44 -8.34 -2.23
C SER A 32 8.97 -7.08 -1.48
N ASN A 33 7.67 -7.02 -1.16
CA ASN A 33 7.19 -6.10 -0.13
C ASN A 33 7.45 -6.78 1.23
N PRO A 34 8.35 -6.28 2.08
CA PRO A 34 8.46 -6.79 3.44
C PRO A 34 7.11 -6.60 4.13
N SER A 35 6.40 -7.71 4.32
CA SER A 35 5.10 -7.76 4.95
C SER A 35 5.19 -7.09 6.32
N SER A 36 4.31 -6.12 6.54
CA SER A 36 4.07 -5.45 7.81
C SER A 36 4.13 -6.45 8.97
N SER A 37 4.94 -6.13 9.98
CA SER A 37 4.98 -6.87 11.24
C SER A 37 3.59 -6.82 11.90
N ARG A 38 2.77 -7.81 11.58
CA ARG A 38 1.46 -8.03 12.21
C ARG A 38 1.72 -8.56 13.60
N LYS A 39 1.52 -7.71 14.60
CA LYS A 39 1.43 -8.10 16.01
C LYS A 39 -0.05 -8.44 16.26
N ASP A 40 -0.36 -9.56 16.91
CA ASP A 40 -1.74 -10.04 17.07
C ASP A 40 -2.70 -8.93 17.51
N GLY A 41 -3.71 -8.64 16.68
CA GLY A 41 -4.71 -7.59 16.91
C GLY A 41 -4.27 -6.15 16.63
N TRP A 42 -3.08 -5.94 16.07
CA TRP A 42 -2.52 -4.62 15.74
C TRP A 42 -2.00 -4.55 14.30
N VAL A 43 -2.26 -3.42 13.65
CA VAL A 43 -1.79 -3.06 12.32
C VAL A 43 -0.67 -2.03 12.44
N ALA A 44 0.48 -2.35 11.86
CA ALA A 44 1.60 -1.43 11.74
C ALA A 44 1.34 -0.42 10.60
N VAL A 45 1.27 0.87 10.93
CA VAL A 45 1.08 1.96 9.97
C VAL A 45 2.29 2.90 10.02
N LYS A 46 2.83 3.28 8.87
CA LYS A 46 3.85 4.33 8.78
C LYS A 46 3.15 5.66 8.51
N ASP A 47 3.34 6.63 9.38
CA ASP A 47 2.70 7.94 9.21
C ASP A 47 3.47 8.85 8.23
N MET A 48 2.94 10.05 7.99
CA MET A 48 3.57 11.03 7.10
C MET A 48 4.91 11.57 7.62
N LEU A 49 5.23 11.41 8.91
CA LEU A 49 6.53 11.76 9.48
C LEU A 49 7.53 10.59 9.44
N GLY A 50 7.12 9.45 8.87
CA GLY A 50 7.94 8.25 8.73
C GLY A 50 8.03 7.41 10.01
N ARG A 51 7.25 7.71 11.05
CA ARG A 51 7.22 6.93 12.29
C ARG A 51 6.43 5.64 12.06
N GLN A 52 6.87 4.55 12.68
CA GLN A 52 6.09 3.32 12.75
C GLN A 52 5.16 3.38 13.96
N ILE A 53 3.85 3.44 13.72
CA ILE A 53 2.83 3.37 14.76
C ILE A 53 2.06 2.04 14.66
N PHE A 54 1.44 1.63 15.76
CA PHE A 54 0.59 0.44 15.82
C PHE A 54 -0.84 0.88 16.16
N VAL A 55 -1.79 0.52 15.31
CA VAL A 55 -3.22 0.83 15.46
C VAL A 55 -3.96 -0.49 15.70
N PRO A 56 -4.93 -0.58 16.63
CA PRO A 56 -5.68 -1.81 16.82
C PRO A 56 -6.43 -2.18 15.54
N GLU A 57 -6.52 -3.46 15.23
CA GLU A 57 -7.22 -3.97 14.04
C GLU A 57 -8.72 -3.65 14.10
N GLN A 58 -9.29 -3.57 15.31
CA GLN A 58 -10.68 -3.16 15.55
C GLN A 58 -10.74 -1.86 16.35
N VAL A 59 -11.18 -0.78 15.69
CA VAL A 59 -11.35 0.55 16.29
C VAL A 59 -12.82 0.74 16.69
N HIS A 60 -13.06 1.14 17.94
CA HIS A 60 -14.41 1.35 18.48
C HIS A 60 -14.67 2.80 18.91
N ARG A 61 -13.61 3.58 19.12
CA ARG A 61 -13.68 4.95 19.65
C ARG A 61 -12.61 5.81 19.02
N ILE A 62 -13.01 6.99 18.54
CA ILE A 62 -12.16 7.93 17.82
C ILE A 62 -12.30 9.32 18.43
N ILE A 63 -11.18 10.03 18.55
CA ILE A 63 -11.17 11.46 18.86
C ILE A 63 -10.80 12.19 17.56
N GLY A 64 -11.72 13.01 17.05
CA GLY A 64 -11.50 13.77 15.82
C GLY A 64 -10.71 15.05 16.09
N LEU A 65 -9.56 15.19 15.42
CA LEU A 65 -8.70 16.36 15.51
C LEU A 65 -8.86 17.24 14.27
N ARG A 66 -9.32 18.46 14.48
CA ARG A 66 -9.55 19.52 13.49
C ARG A 66 -10.64 19.15 12.49
N ALA A 67 -11.12 20.15 11.76
CA ALA A 67 -12.10 19.97 10.70
C ALA A 67 -11.68 18.90 9.64
N GLY A 68 -10.37 18.80 9.37
CA GLY A 68 -9.83 17.85 8.39
C GLY A 68 -10.08 16.38 8.76
N ALA A 69 -9.79 15.98 10.01
CA ALA A 69 -10.04 14.60 10.43
C ALA A 69 -11.53 14.31 10.54
N LEU A 70 -12.32 15.26 11.07
CA LEU A 70 -13.77 15.09 11.17
C LEU A 70 -14.42 14.85 9.82
N ARG A 71 -14.01 15.60 8.79
CA ARG A 71 -14.50 15.39 7.42
C ARG A 71 -14.19 13.99 6.89
N LEU A 72 -12.98 13.50 7.11
CA LEU A 72 -12.60 12.15 6.70
C LEU A 72 -13.40 11.08 7.44
N LEU A 73 -13.62 11.25 8.75
CA LEU A 73 -14.44 10.34 9.55
C LEU A 73 -15.89 10.29 9.05
N VAL A 74 -16.46 11.44 8.70
CA VAL A 74 -17.80 11.52 8.09
C VAL A 74 -17.83 10.80 6.74
N TYR A 75 -16.81 10.98 5.89
CA TYR A 75 -16.74 10.30 4.59
C TYR A 75 -16.59 8.78 4.71
N MET A 76 -16.01 8.30 5.81
CA MET A 76 -15.88 6.88 6.11
C MET A 76 -17.10 6.30 6.85
N ASP A 77 -18.18 7.08 6.99
CA ASP A 77 -19.38 6.69 7.75
C ASP A 77 -19.04 6.28 9.20
N ALA A 78 -18.05 6.96 9.79
CA ALA A 78 -17.48 6.62 11.10
C ALA A 78 -17.99 7.52 12.24
N VAL A 79 -19.10 8.25 12.02
CA VAL A 79 -19.60 9.27 12.96
C VAL A 79 -19.94 8.66 14.32
N ASP A 80 -20.56 7.47 14.34
CA ASP A 80 -20.97 6.79 15.57
C ASP A 80 -19.80 6.34 16.46
N MET A 81 -18.58 6.29 15.90
CA MET A 81 -17.37 5.95 16.65
C MET A 81 -16.72 7.17 17.30
N ILE A 82 -17.18 8.40 17.01
CA ILE A 82 -16.57 9.63 17.52
C ILE A 82 -17.02 9.87 18.96
N VAL A 83 -16.08 9.77 19.90
CA VAL A 83 -16.33 10.02 21.33
C VAL A 83 -15.83 11.38 21.82
N GLY A 84 -15.13 12.13 20.97
CA GLY A 84 -14.63 13.45 21.32
C GLY A 84 -14.12 14.24 20.12
N ILE A 85 -14.22 15.56 20.22
CA ILE A 85 -13.71 16.52 19.24
C ILE A 85 -13.08 17.72 19.97
N GLU A 86 -12.19 18.44 19.30
CA GLU A 86 -11.58 19.64 19.85
C GLU A 86 -12.61 20.74 20.18
N GLN A 87 -12.33 21.51 21.22
CA GLN A 87 -13.23 22.58 21.68
C GLN A 87 -13.46 23.66 20.63
N ASN A 88 -12.46 23.94 19.78
CA ASN A 88 -12.60 24.90 18.68
C ASN A 88 -13.63 24.44 17.65
N GLU A 89 -13.65 23.14 17.34
CA GLU A 89 -14.61 22.53 16.41
C GLU A 89 -16.02 22.48 17.01
N LYS A 90 -16.16 22.38 18.35
CA LYS A 90 -17.47 22.51 19.03
C LYS A 90 -18.09 23.90 18.90
N GLN A 91 -17.26 24.94 18.85
CA GLN A 91 -17.74 26.32 18.91
C GLN A 91 -18.10 26.88 17.53
N GLY A 92 -17.72 26.22 16.43
CA GLY A 92 -17.96 26.70 15.06
C GLY A 92 -17.33 28.06 14.77
N ARG A 93 -16.35 28.50 15.59
CA ARG A 93 -15.76 29.85 15.54
C ARG A 93 -14.68 30.01 14.47
N THR A 94 -14.47 29.00 13.63
CA THR A 94 -13.65 29.09 12.42
C THR A 94 -14.58 29.26 11.22
N PRO A 95 -15.08 30.48 10.96
CA PRO A 95 -15.80 30.75 9.72
C PRO A 95 -14.76 30.67 8.58
N TYR A 96 -14.77 29.53 7.86
CA TYR A 96 -14.09 29.30 6.58
C TYR A 96 -12.55 29.16 6.68
N LEU A 97 -12.03 28.08 7.25
CA LEU A 97 -11.80 26.79 6.54
C LEU A 97 -13.02 26.06 5.97
#